data_AF-A0A2N5AEM9-F1
#
_entry.id   AF-A0A2N5AEM9-F1
#
_cell.length_a   1.000
_cell.length_b   1.000
_cell.length_c   1.000
_cell.angle_alpha   90.00
_cell.angle_beta   90.00
_cell.angle_gamma   90.00
#
_symmetry.space_group_name_H-M   'P 1'
#
loop_
_entity.id
_entity.type
_entity.pdbx_description
1 polymer ?
#
loop_
_entity_poly.entity_id
_entity_poly.type
_entity_poly.pdbx_seq_one_letter_code
_entity_poly.pdbx_strand_id
1 'polypeptide(L)'
;LSVAADSLSAIKYARVKPVRDHHGLAVDFVIEGDYPQYGNNDDRVDAIACDLVERFMRKIQALPTWRQAVPTQSILTITSNVVYGQKTGNTPDGRRAGTPFAPGANPMHGRDRKGAVASLTSVAKLPFTYAKDGISYTFSIVPAALGKAPSAQENNLVGLLDGYFHHEETVEGGQHLNVNVLNREKLLDAIEHPEEYPNLTIRVSGYAVRFNALTREQQQDVISRTFTSQL
;
A
#
# COMPACT_ATOMS: atom_id res chain seq x y z
N LEU A 1 -6.12 3.04 3.24
CA LEU A 1 -5.65 4.45 3.25
C LEU A 1 -5.52 5.01 1.83
N SER A 2 -4.68 4.42 0.98
CA SER A 2 -4.37 4.92 -0.37
C SER A 2 -5.60 5.14 -1.26
N VAL A 3 -6.58 4.23 -1.28
CA VAL A 3 -7.85 4.43 -2.02
C VAL A 3 -8.54 5.74 -1.64
N ALA A 4 -8.59 6.08 -0.35
CA ALA A 4 -9.23 7.30 0.13
C ALA A 4 -8.38 8.54 -0.23
N ALA A 5 -7.06 8.47 -0.06
CA ALA A 5 -6.14 9.55 -0.42
C ALA A 5 -6.21 9.86 -1.93
N ASP A 6 -6.13 8.81 -2.76
CA ASP A 6 -6.22 8.93 -4.22
C ASP A 6 -7.62 9.40 -4.67
N SER A 7 -8.68 9.03 -3.96
CA SER A 7 -10.04 9.48 -4.28
C SER A 7 -10.19 10.97 -4.02
N LEU A 8 -9.69 11.45 -2.88
CA LEU A 8 -9.66 12.87 -2.56
C LEU A 8 -8.74 13.64 -3.52
N SER A 9 -7.61 13.04 -3.93
CA SER A 9 -6.71 13.60 -4.93
C SER A 9 -7.39 13.73 -6.29
N ALA A 10 -8.09 12.70 -6.77
CA ALA A 10 -8.86 12.74 -8.01
C ALA A 10 -9.92 13.85 -7.99
N ILE A 11 -10.67 13.97 -6.89
CA ILE A 11 -11.69 15.02 -6.73
C ILE A 11 -11.05 16.42 -6.71
N LYS A 12 -9.87 16.56 -6.10
CA LYS A 12 -9.20 17.85 -5.92
C LYS A 12 -8.44 18.33 -7.15
N TYR A 13 -7.84 17.41 -7.91
CA TYR A 13 -6.89 17.73 -8.99
C TYR A 13 -7.37 17.33 -10.38
N ALA A 14 -8.43 16.53 -10.49
CA ALA A 14 -9.12 16.22 -11.74
C ALA A 14 -10.60 16.61 -11.62
N ARG A 15 -11.38 16.36 -12.69
CA ARG A 15 -12.83 16.51 -12.66
C ARG A 15 -13.48 15.15 -12.50
N VAL A 16 -14.08 14.91 -11.33
CA VAL A 16 -14.80 13.67 -11.03
C VAL A 16 -16.31 13.90 -11.12
N LYS A 17 -16.96 13.21 -12.06
CA LYS A 17 -18.41 13.24 -12.25
C LYS A 17 -19.05 11.98 -11.66
N PRO A 18 -19.91 12.07 -10.63
CA PRO A 18 -20.68 10.93 -10.15
C PRO A 18 -21.68 10.44 -11.20
N VAL A 19 -21.73 9.14 -11.41
CA VAL A 19 -22.79 8.44 -12.15
C VAL A 19 -23.78 7.90 -11.12
N ARG A 20 -25.04 8.27 -11.27
CA ARG A 20 -26.10 7.96 -10.31
C ARG A 20 -27.09 6.96 -10.89
N ASP A 21 -27.61 6.09 -10.03
CA ASP A 21 -28.73 5.22 -10.39
C ASP A 21 -30.07 5.99 -10.38
N HIS A 22 -31.16 5.27 -10.63
CA HIS A 22 -32.52 5.82 -10.66
C HIS A 22 -33.01 6.35 -9.29
N HIS A 23 -32.33 6.02 -8.18
CA HIS A 23 -32.60 6.56 -6.84
C HIS A 23 -31.71 7.76 -6.50
N GLY A 24 -30.80 8.15 -7.41
CA GLY A 24 -29.84 9.23 -7.17
C GLY A 24 -28.60 8.83 -6.37
N LEU A 25 -28.42 7.54 -6.07
CA LEU A 25 -27.23 7.04 -5.38
C LEU A 25 -26.04 7.01 -6.34
N ALA A 26 -24.87 7.51 -5.92
CA ALA A 26 -23.67 7.43 -6.73
C ALA A 26 -23.15 5.99 -6.78
N VAL A 27 -23.18 5.37 -7.97
CA VAL A 27 -22.78 3.97 -8.21
C VAL A 27 -21.51 3.86 -9.06
N ASP A 28 -21.09 4.93 -9.73
CA ASP A 28 -19.84 5.00 -10.49
C ASP A 28 -19.31 6.44 -10.56
N PHE A 29 -18.09 6.61 -11.08
CA PHE A 29 -17.42 7.89 -11.24
C PHE A 29 -16.68 7.96 -12.58
N VAL A 30 -16.87 9.05 -13.32
CA VAL A 30 -16.09 9.37 -14.52
C VAL A 30 -15.05 10.42 -14.16
N ILE A 31 -13.78 10.14 -14.48
CA ILE A 31 -12.65 11.03 -14.20
C ILE A 31 -12.18 11.65 -15.52
N GLU A 32 -12.20 12.97 -15.59
CA GLU A 32 -11.61 13.74 -16.69
C GLU A 32 -10.35 14.46 -16.19
N GLY A 33 -9.20 14.12 -16.79
CA GLY A 33 -7.87 14.64 -16.42
C GLY A 33 -7.07 13.69 -15.54
N ASP A 34 -5.76 13.92 -15.49
CA ASP A 34 -4.83 13.20 -14.61
C ASP A 34 -4.88 13.76 -13.19
N TYR A 35 -4.53 12.92 -12.21
CA TYR A 35 -4.41 13.33 -10.81
C TYR A 35 -3.22 12.63 -10.12
N PRO A 36 -2.65 13.24 -9.07
CA PRO A 36 -1.55 12.63 -8.31
C PRO A 36 -2.01 11.38 -7.56
N GLN A 37 -1.23 10.31 -7.63
CA GLN A 37 -1.50 9.05 -6.92
C GLN A 37 -0.43 8.82 -5.85
N TYR A 38 -0.86 8.40 -4.66
CA TYR A 38 -0.02 8.13 -3.51
C TYR A 38 1.04 7.07 -3.83
N GLY A 39 2.26 7.24 -3.32
CA GLY A 39 3.39 6.32 -3.58
C GLY A 39 4.39 6.80 -4.64
N ASN A 40 4.32 8.07 -5.04
CA ASN A 40 5.16 8.64 -6.10
C ASN A 40 5.96 9.88 -5.64
N ASN A 41 6.11 10.04 -4.33
CA ASN A 41 6.70 11.22 -3.69
C ASN A 41 6.10 12.53 -4.24
N ASP A 42 4.76 12.62 -4.24
CA ASP A 42 4.03 13.82 -4.65
C ASP A 42 3.25 14.37 -3.46
N ASP A 43 3.74 15.47 -2.90
CA ASP A 43 3.20 16.08 -1.68
C ASP A 43 1.71 16.39 -1.77
N ARG A 44 1.17 16.62 -2.98
CA ARG A 44 -0.24 16.94 -3.17
C ARG A 44 -1.17 15.84 -2.69
N VAL A 45 -0.78 14.58 -2.83
CA VAL A 45 -1.55 13.40 -2.40
C VAL A 45 -0.96 12.75 -1.15
N ASP A 46 0.37 12.80 -0.97
CA ASP A 46 1.00 12.31 0.26
C ASP A 46 0.49 13.09 1.48
N ALA A 47 0.35 14.42 1.38
CA ALA A 47 -0.20 15.23 2.47
C ALA A 47 -1.67 14.88 2.78
N ILE A 48 -2.45 14.45 1.79
CA ILE A 48 -3.82 13.96 2.01
C ILE A 48 -3.78 12.65 2.81
N ALA A 49 -2.86 11.73 2.48
CA ALA A 49 -2.70 10.50 3.24
C ALA A 49 -2.31 10.78 4.70
N CYS A 50 -1.34 11.65 4.94
CA CYS A 50 -0.92 12.05 6.30
C CYS A 50 -2.06 12.70 7.08
N ASP A 51 -2.79 13.61 6.43
CA ASP A 51 -3.95 14.30 7.01
C ASP A 51 -5.07 13.33 7.42
N LEU A 52 -5.36 12.30 6.60
CA LEU A 52 -6.34 11.27 6.96
C LEU A 52 -5.93 10.48 8.21
N VAL A 53 -4.66 10.11 8.33
CA VAL A 53 -4.12 9.41 9.51
C VAL A 53 -4.26 10.27 10.76
N GLU A 54 -3.84 11.53 10.70
CA GLU A 54 -3.95 12.47 11.82
C GLU A 54 -5.42 12.71 12.21
N ARG A 55 -6.29 13.00 11.23
CA ARG A 55 -7.71 13.30 11.47
C ARG A 55 -8.42 12.15 12.18
N PHE A 56 -8.15 10.90 11.79
CA PHE A 56 -8.80 9.76 12.42
C PHE A 56 -8.28 9.54 13.85
N MET A 57 -6.96 9.66 14.08
CA MET A 57 -6.37 9.55 15.42
C MET A 57 -6.97 10.57 16.38
N ARG A 58 -7.07 11.85 15.96
CA ARG A 58 -7.66 12.91 16.79
C ARG A 58 -9.12 12.64 17.16
N LYS A 59 -9.88 11.97 16.29
CA LYS A 59 -11.28 11.61 16.56
C LYS A 59 -11.38 10.52 17.61
N ILE A 60 -10.63 9.42 17.46
CA ILE A 60 -10.70 8.29 18.41
C ILE A 60 -10.09 8.64 19.77
N GLN A 61 -9.11 9.56 19.81
CA GLN A 61 -8.51 10.05 21.05
C GLN A 61 -9.50 10.79 21.96
N ALA A 62 -10.55 11.39 21.39
CA ALA A 62 -11.56 12.14 22.15
C ALA A 62 -12.61 11.26 22.82
N LEU A 63 -12.61 9.94 22.57
CA LEU A 63 -13.65 9.03 23.04
C LEU A 63 -13.22 8.33 24.33
N PRO A 64 -14.12 8.18 25.33
CA PRO A 64 -13.84 7.38 26.50
C PRO A 64 -13.74 5.91 26.12
N THR A 65 -12.79 5.20 26.72
CA THR A 65 -12.54 3.77 26.47
C THR A 65 -12.65 2.96 27.74
N TRP A 66 -13.03 1.69 27.57
CA TRP A 66 -13.06 0.73 28.67
C TRP A 66 -11.66 0.58 29.30
N ARG A 67 -11.61 0.50 30.63
CA ARG A 67 -10.37 0.47 31.43
C ARG A 67 -9.40 1.62 31.15
N GLN A 68 -9.87 2.75 30.62
CA GLN A 68 -9.01 3.88 30.25
C GLN A 68 -7.89 3.47 29.26
N ALA A 69 -8.15 2.48 28.41
CA ALA A 69 -7.21 2.05 27.39
C ALA A 69 -6.88 3.24 26.45
N VAL A 70 -5.60 3.60 26.34
CA VAL A 70 -5.18 4.72 25.49
C VAL A 70 -5.44 4.37 24.02
N PRO A 71 -6.28 5.13 23.29
CA PRO A 71 -6.52 4.86 21.88
C PRO A 71 -5.24 4.97 21.06
N THR A 72 -4.99 3.98 20.22
CA THR A 72 -3.94 3.99 19.19
C THR A 72 -4.56 3.65 17.83
N GLN A 73 -3.81 3.88 16.76
CA GLN A 73 -4.21 3.59 15.39
C GLN A 73 -3.10 2.84 14.67
N SER A 74 -3.47 1.88 13.83
CA SER A 74 -2.57 1.23 12.87
C SER A 74 -3.05 1.43 11.45
N ILE A 75 -2.11 1.57 10.52
CA ILE A 75 -2.37 1.51 9.08
C ILE A 75 -2.03 0.08 8.62
N LEU A 76 -2.96 -0.83 8.94
CA LEU A 76 -2.82 -2.27 8.77
C LEU A 76 -4.15 -2.89 8.30
N THR A 77 -4.09 -3.91 7.45
CA THR A 77 -5.29 -4.57 6.92
C THR A 77 -5.34 -6.08 7.12
N ILE A 78 -4.18 -6.77 7.14
CA ILE A 78 -4.12 -8.22 6.93
C ILE A 78 -4.81 -8.54 5.59
N THR A 79 -5.77 -9.45 5.56
CA THR A 79 -6.57 -9.82 4.39
C THR A 79 -7.86 -9.02 4.27
N SER A 80 -8.10 -8.07 5.20
CA SER A 80 -9.26 -7.17 5.12
C SER A 80 -9.21 -6.28 3.89
N ASN A 81 -8.05 -6.10 3.25
CA ASN A 81 -7.93 -5.36 1.99
C ASN A 81 -8.76 -6.03 0.87
N VAL A 82 -8.77 -7.37 0.84
CA VAL A 82 -9.59 -8.16 -0.09
C VAL A 82 -11.06 -8.11 0.33
N VAL A 83 -11.35 -8.42 1.60
CA VAL A 83 -12.74 -8.49 2.11
C VAL A 83 -13.46 -7.14 2.00
N TYR A 84 -12.81 -6.04 2.37
CA TYR A 84 -13.39 -4.70 2.18
C TYR A 84 -13.46 -4.32 0.71
N GLY A 85 -12.46 -4.67 -0.12
CA GLY A 85 -12.49 -4.44 -1.55
C GLY A 85 -13.73 -5.06 -2.22
N GLN A 86 -14.01 -6.33 -1.91
CA GLN A 86 -15.20 -7.08 -2.34
C GLN A 86 -16.51 -6.40 -1.95
N LYS A 87 -16.55 -5.76 -0.77
CA LYS A 87 -17.73 -5.11 -0.20
C LYS A 87 -17.83 -3.61 -0.54
N THR A 88 -16.90 -3.08 -1.34
CA THR A 88 -16.86 -1.66 -1.69
C THR A 88 -17.08 -1.47 -3.19
N GLY A 89 -18.07 -0.63 -3.54
CA GLY A 89 -18.39 -0.24 -4.92
C GLY A 89 -17.30 0.60 -5.59
N ASN A 90 -17.58 1.16 -6.77
CA ASN A 90 -16.62 2.02 -7.48
C ASN A 90 -16.24 3.23 -6.61
N THR A 91 -14.96 3.63 -6.61
CA THR A 91 -14.48 4.77 -5.82
C THR A 91 -13.94 5.90 -6.72
N PRO A 92 -13.93 7.17 -6.24
CA PRO A 92 -13.53 8.33 -7.06
C PRO A 92 -12.09 8.28 -7.62
N ASP A 93 -11.23 7.44 -7.05
CA ASP A 93 -9.89 7.14 -7.56
C ASP A 93 -9.88 6.20 -8.79
N GLY A 94 -11.05 5.86 -9.33
CA GLY A 94 -11.20 4.95 -10.47
C GLY A 94 -11.03 3.48 -10.13
N ARG A 95 -10.82 3.10 -8.84
CA ARG A 95 -10.83 1.69 -8.45
C ARG A 95 -12.23 1.13 -8.66
N ARG A 96 -12.31 -0.02 -9.33
CA ARG A 96 -13.58 -0.69 -9.66
C ARG A 96 -14.15 -1.42 -8.45
N ALA A 97 -15.47 -1.55 -8.44
CA ALA A 97 -16.20 -2.32 -7.45
C ALA A 97 -15.61 -3.74 -7.31
N GLY A 98 -15.46 -4.21 -6.08
CA GLY A 98 -14.95 -5.55 -5.79
C GLY A 98 -13.42 -5.71 -5.84
N THR A 99 -12.67 -4.79 -6.46
CA THR A 99 -11.20 -4.87 -6.52
C THR A 99 -10.58 -4.77 -5.11
N PRO A 100 -9.59 -5.59 -4.73
CA PRO A 100 -8.91 -5.44 -3.45
C PRO A 100 -8.37 -4.01 -3.21
N PHE A 101 -8.34 -3.60 -1.94
CA PHE A 101 -7.53 -2.45 -1.54
C PHE A 101 -6.05 -2.83 -1.47
N ALA A 102 -5.18 -1.83 -1.36
CA ALA A 102 -3.78 -2.05 -1.02
C ALA A 102 -3.63 -2.65 0.40
N PRO A 103 -2.64 -3.54 0.64
CA PRO A 103 -2.35 -4.06 1.97
C PRO A 103 -1.78 -2.96 2.86
N GLY A 104 -2.29 -2.80 4.08
CA GLY A 104 -1.80 -1.81 5.04
C GLY A 104 -1.74 -0.39 4.48
N ALA A 105 -0.54 0.19 4.49
CA ALA A 105 -0.21 1.54 4.05
C ALA A 105 0.30 1.61 2.60
N ASN A 106 0.25 0.51 1.84
CA ASN A 106 0.73 0.48 0.47
C ASN A 106 0.01 1.47 -0.46
N PRO A 107 0.70 1.98 -1.48
CA PRO A 107 0.08 2.47 -2.71
C PRO A 107 -0.89 1.45 -3.32
N MET A 108 -1.93 1.93 -3.98
CA MET A 108 -2.82 1.05 -4.76
C MET A 108 -2.03 0.37 -5.89
N HIS A 109 -2.39 -0.87 -6.22
CA HIS A 109 -1.61 -1.73 -7.11
C HIS A 109 -1.30 -1.06 -8.44
N GLY A 110 0.00 -0.97 -8.77
CA GLY A 110 0.49 -0.37 -10.01
C GLY A 110 0.37 1.16 -10.10
N ARG A 111 0.12 1.85 -8.98
CA ARG A 111 0.05 3.33 -8.95
C ARG A 111 1.37 3.98 -8.54
N ASP A 112 2.21 3.30 -7.78
CA ASP A 112 3.60 3.64 -7.49
C ASP A 112 4.50 3.30 -8.69
N ARG A 113 4.81 4.32 -9.50
CA ARG A 113 5.48 4.18 -10.82
C ARG A 113 6.83 4.88 -10.90
N LYS A 114 7.24 5.58 -9.84
CA LYS A 114 8.48 6.38 -9.80
C LYS A 114 9.68 5.69 -9.13
N GLY A 115 9.61 4.38 -8.90
CA GLY A 115 10.72 3.60 -8.34
C GLY A 115 10.68 3.41 -6.82
N ALA A 116 11.65 2.66 -6.30
CA ALA A 116 11.74 2.26 -4.91
C ALA A 116 11.79 3.47 -3.98
N VAL A 117 12.73 4.39 -4.22
CA VAL A 117 12.95 5.58 -3.39
C VAL A 117 11.66 6.41 -3.31
N ALA A 118 10.98 6.66 -4.44
CA ALA A 118 9.76 7.46 -4.44
C ALA A 118 8.64 6.83 -3.58
N SER A 119 8.43 5.52 -3.70
CA SER A 119 7.41 4.80 -2.93
C SER A 119 7.76 4.73 -1.44
N LEU A 120 9.04 4.45 -1.11
CA LEU A 120 9.56 4.42 0.25
C LEU A 120 9.41 5.81 0.91
N THR A 121 9.74 6.88 0.20
CA THR A 121 9.59 8.25 0.69
C THR A 121 8.12 8.60 0.96
N SER A 122 7.19 8.29 0.05
CA SER A 122 5.76 8.55 0.29
C SER A 122 5.23 7.83 1.54
N VAL A 123 5.65 6.58 1.76
CA VAL A 123 5.19 5.82 2.94
C VAL A 123 5.86 6.30 4.22
N ALA A 124 7.15 6.68 4.17
CA ALA A 124 7.89 7.23 5.31
C ALA A 124 7.35 8.59 5.80
N LYS A 125 6.58 9.31 4.98
CA LYS A 125 5.87 10.54 5.40
C LYS A 125 4.68 10.27 6.32
N LEU A 126 4.14 9.05 6.35
CA LEU A 126 2.98 8.75 7.20
C LEU A 126 3.36 8.88 8.69
N PRO A 127 2.63 9.69 9.48
CA PRO A 127 3.08 10.04 10.81
C PRO A 127 2.87 8.89 11.80
N PHE A 128 3.93 8.19 12.18
CA PHE A 128 3.90 7.17 13.23
C PHE A 128 3.45 7.77 14.57
N THR A 129 3.69 9.05 14.78
CA THR A 129 3.15 9.83 15.90
C THR A 129 1.62 9.71 16.04
N TYR A 130 0.88 9.58 14.93
CA TYR A 130 -0.57 9.38 14.92
C TYR A 130 -0.99 7.94 14.60
N ALA A 131 -0.04 7.02 14.44
CA ALA A 131 -0.29 5.62 14.10
C ALA A 131 0.58 4.68 14.96
N LYS A 132 0.55 4.89 16.29
CA LYS A 132 1.40 4.17 17.25
C LYS A 132 1.20 2.65 17.32
N ASP A 133 0.13 2.12 16.72
CA ASP A 133 -0.11 0.69 16.59
C ASP A 133 0.55 0.09 15.32
N GLY A 134 1.18 0.92 14.49
CA GLY A 134 2.07 0.51 13.39
C GLY A 134 1.61 0.94 11.99
N ILE A 135 2.56 1.03 11.06
CA ILE A 135 2.32 1.40 9.66
C ILE A 135 2.93 0.31 8.76
N SER A 136 2.08 -0.53 8.18
CA SER A 136 2.55 -1.69 7.43
C SER A 136 2.78 -1.37 5.95
N TYR A 137 4.03 -1.48 5.49
CA TYR A 137 4.39 -1.43 4.07
C TYR A 137 4.92 -2.77 3.57
N THR A 138 4.36 -3.29 2.46
CA THR A 138 4.85 -4.45 1.73
C THR A 138 5.50 -4.07 0.42
N PHE A 139 6.83 -4.08 0.41
CA PHE A 139 7.67 -3.72 -0.72
C PHE A 139 8.16 -4.97 -1.46
N SER A 140 7.89 -5.03 -2.76
CA SER A 140 8.40 -6.08 -3.64
C SER A 140 9.25 -5.45 -4.74
N ILE A 141 10.45 -5.97 -4.94
CA ILE A 141 11.43 -5.49 -5.92
C ILE A 141 11.97 -6.66 -6.72
N VAL A 142 12.15 -6.46 -8.03
CA VAL A 142 12.77 -7.47 -8.88
C VAL A 142 14.28 -7.52 -8.62
N PRO A 143 14.93 -8.70 -8.60
CA PRO A 143 16.36 -8.81 -8.27
C PRO A 143 17.25 -7.92 -9.14
N ALA A 144 16.96 -7.81 -10.44
CA ALA A 144 17.73 -7.00 -11.38
C ALA A 144 17.68 -5.49 -11.09
N ALA A 145 16.62 -5.01 -10.42
CA ALA A 145 16.50 -3.61 -10.03
C ALA A 145 17.41 -3.27 -8.84
N LEU A 146 17.65 -4.23 -7.94
CA LEU A 146 18.59 -4.04 -6.82
C LEU A 146 20.05 -4.05 -7.30
N GLY A 147 20.37 -4.68 -8.42
CA GLY A 147 21.73 -4.67 -8.96
C GLY A 147 22.05 -5.89 -9.81
N LYS A 148 23.12 -5.77 -10.60
CA LYS A 148 23.58 -6.84 -11.53
C LYS A 148 24.39 -7.95 -10.86
N ALA A 149 24.93 -7.70 -9.66
CA ALA A 149 25.76 -8.64 -8.90
C ALA A 149 25.20 -8.78 -7.48
N PRO A 150 25.36 -9.95 -6.82
CA PRO A 150 24.85 -10.16 -5.46
C PRO A 150 25.30 -9.11 -4.44
N SER A 151 26.58 -8.74 -4.44
CA SER A 151 27.11 -7.70 -3.56
C SER A 151 26.48 -6.32 -3.81
N ALA A 152 26.18 -5.99 -5.07
CA ALA A 152 25.48 -4.76 -5.41
C ALA A 152 24.02 -4.80 -4.93
N GLN A 153 23.34 -5.95 -5.03
CA GLN A 153 21.98 -6.13 -4.54
C GLN A 153 21.90 -5.97 -3.02
N GLU A 154 22.85 -6.56 -2.29
CA GLU A 154 22.96 -6.42 -0.83
C GLU A 154 23.20 -4.96 -0.43
N ASN A 155 24.23 -4.32 -1.01
CA ASN A 155 24.57 -2.93 -0.68
C ASN A 155 23.43 -1.96 -1.01
N ASN A 156 22.78 -2.11 -2.16
CA ASN A 156 21.67 -1.24 -2.54
C ASN A 156 20.44 -1.49 -1.67
N LEU A 157 20.16 -2.73 -1.28
CA LEU A 157 19.07 -3.02 -0.34
C LEU A 157 19.36 -2.38 1.03
N VAL A 158 20.57 -2.52 1.56
CA VAL A 158 20.98 -1.87 2.81
C VAL A 158 20.81 -0.35 2.69
N GLY A 159 21.27 0.26 1.59
CA GLY A 159 21.09 1.70 1.36
C GLY A 159 19.62 2.15 1.28
N LEU A 160 18.74 1.34 0.66
CA LEU A 160 17.30 1.60 0.67
C LEU A 160 16.70 1.54 2.08
N LEU A 161 17.14 0.57 2.89
CA LEU A 161 16.70 0.42 4.28
C LEU A 161 17.21 1.58 5.13
N ASP A 162 18.49 1.93 5.03
CA ASP A 162 19.09 3.06 5.75
C ASP A 162 18.39 4.37 5.41
N GLY A 163 18.07 4.61 4.13
CA GLY A 163 17.33 5.80 3.71
C GLY A 163 15.87 5.79 4.19
N TYR A 164 15.17 4.65 4.11
CA TYR A 164 13.77 4.55 4.54
C TYR A 164 13.61 4.69 6.06
N PHE A 165 14.50 4.07 6.84
CA PHE A 165 14.49 4.12 8.30
C PHE A 165 15.32 5.27 8.87
N HIS A 166 15.88 6.14 8.03
CA HIS A 166 16.61 7.30 8.49
C HIS A 166 15.73 8.15 9.42
N HIS A 167 16.26 8.43 10.61
CA HIS A 167 15.58 9.16 11.66
C HIS A 167 16.48 10.27 12.18
N GLU A 168 15.93 11.47 12.25
CA GLU A 168 16.53 12.64 12.89
C GLU A 168 15.43 13.55 13.45
N GLU A 169 15.80 14.64 14.11
CA GLU A 169 14.85 15.51 14.84
C GLU A 169 13.65 15.98 13.99
N THR A 170 13.88 16.20 12.70
CA THR A 170 12.87 16.69 11.75
C THR A 170 12.33 15.61 10.81
N VAL A 171 12.85 14.38 10.88
CA VAL A 171 12.48 13.26 10.00
C VAL A 171 12.15 12.05 10.87
N GLU A 172 10.85 11.69 10.93
CA GLU A 172 10.40 10.55 11.74
C GLU A 172 10.93 9.21 11.18
N GLY A 173 11.00 9.08 9.86
CA GLY A 173 11.39 7.85 9.17
C GLY A 173 10.24 6.85 9.00
N GLY A 174 10.43 5.86 8.13
CA GLY A 174 9.49 4.75 7.96
C GLY A 174 9.46 3.84 9.19
N GLN A 175 8.31 3.22 9.48
CA GLN A 175 8.15 2.42 10.71
C GLN A 175 8.38 0.91 10.49
N HIS A 176 7.89 0.37 9.40
CA HIS A 176 8.00 -1.06 9.08
C HIS A 176 8.18 -1.25 7.57
N LEU A 177 8.94 -2.28 7.18
CA LEU A 177 9.07 -2.71 5.80
C LEU A 177 9.08 -4.24 5.70
N ASN A 178 8.15 -4.79 4.94
CA ASN A 178 8.28 -6.14 4.38
C ASN A 178 9.07 -6.05 3.08
N VAL A 179 10.05 -6.94 2.91
CA VAL A 179 10.87 -7.00 1.69
C VAL A 179 10.66 -8.34 1.00
N ASN A 180 10.23 -8.28 -0.25
CA ASN A 180 10.23 -9.39 -1.19
C ASN A 180 11.22 -9.09 -2.32
N VAL A 181 12.18 -9.96 -2.56
CA VAL A 181 13.11 -9.88 -3.70
C VAL A 181 12.80 -11.02 -4.66
N LEU A 182 11.87 -10.80 -5.58
CA LEU A 182 11.38 -11.84 -6.49
C LEU A 182 10.75 -11.29 -7.77
N ASN A 183 10.73 -12.11 -8.80
CA ASN A 183 10.09 -11.83 -10.08
C ASN A 183 8.63 -12.31 -10.07
N ARG A 184 7.74 -11.57 -10.75
CA ARG A 184 6.32 -11.92 -10.87
C ARG A 184 6.15 -13.28 -11.54
N GLU A 185 6.99 -13.58 -12.53
CA GLU A 185 7.02 -14.83 -13.29
C GLU A 185 7.20 -16.04 -12.39
N LYS A 186 8.01 -15.92 -11.32
CA LYS A 186 8.20 -16.98 -10.34
C LYS A 186 6.92 -17.32 -9.57
N LEU A 187 6.08 -16.31 -9.30
CA LEU A 187 4.79 -16.55 -8.65
C LEU A 187 3.77 -17.15 -9.61
N LEU A 188 3.78 -16.75 -10.87
CA LEU A 188 2.93 -17.35 -11.90
C LEU A 188 3.28 -18.83 -12.09
N ASP A 189 4.57 -19.15 -12.14
CA ASP A 189 5.04 -20.53 -12.23
C ASP A 189 4.66 -21.35 -10.98
N ALA A 190 4.82 -20.78 -9.78
CA ALA A 190 4.43 -21.44 -8.53
C ALA A 190 2.92 -21.65 -8.37
N ILE A 191 2.09 -20.91 -9.12
CA ILE A 191 0.65 -21.16 -9.18
C ILE A 191 0.34 -22.41 -10.01
N GLU A 192 1.04 -22.60 -11.13
CA GLU A 192 0.78 -23.70 -12.06
C GLU A 192 1.50 -24.99 -11.62
N HIS A 193 2.64 -24.86 -10.95
CA HIS A 193 3.50 -25.97 -10.48
C HIS A 193 3.78 -25.87 -8.97
N PRO A 194 2.77 -25.88 -8.08
CA PRO A 194 2.98 -25.67 -6.64
C PRO A 194 3.93 -26.69 -5.98
N GLU A 195 4.01 -27.91 -6.50
CA GLU A 195 4.90 -28.98 -6.06
C GLU A 195 6.39 -28.66 -6.20
N GLU A 196 6.78 -27.78 -7.14
CA GLU A 196 8.15 -27.32 -7.32
C GLU A 196 8.55 -26.26 -6.29
N TYR A 197 7.56 -25.67 -5.62
CA TYR A 197 7.72 -24.53 -4.71
C TYR A 197 7.19 -24.81 -3.28
N PRO A 198 7.49 -25.97 -2.65
CA PRO A 198 6.84 -26.38 -1.40
C PRO A 198 7.11 -25.43 -0.22
N ASN A 199 8.23 -24.70 -0.28
CA ASN A 199 8.68 -23.79 0.76
C ASN A 199 8.69 -22.31 0.32
N LEU A 200 8.16 -21.99 -0.86
CA LEU A 200 8.13 -20.61 -1.35
C LEU A 200 7.35 -19.73 -0.37
N THR A 201 8.07 -18.82 0.27
CA THR A 201 7.56 -17.95 1.33
C THR A 201 7.61 -16.51 0.85
N ILE A 202 6.50 -15.79 1.01
CA ILE A 202 6.37 -14.39 0.62
C ILE A 202 5.87 -13.54 1.79
N ARG A 203 6.24 -12.27 1.81
CA ARG A 203 5.68 -11.26 2.71
C ARG A 203 4.41 -10.66 2.09
N VAL A 204 3.32 -10.57 2.85
CA VAL A 204 2.02 -10.12 2.30
C VAL A 204 1.46 -8.85 2.96
N SER A 205 1.30 -8.80 4.29
CA SER A 205 0.66 -7.66 4.96
C SER A 205 1.09 -7.54 6.43
N GLY A 206 2.40 -7.58 6.68
CA GLY A 206 3.00 -7.54 8.03
C GLY A 206 3.50 -8.90 8.53
N TYR A 207 3.27 -9.96 7.74
CA TYR A 207 3.68 -11.33 8.06
C TYR A 207 4.04 -12.09 6.78
N ALA A 208 4.63 -13.27 6.96
CA ALA A 208 4.99 -14.20 5.89
C ALA A 208 3.97 -15.34 5.78
N VAL A 209 3.79 -15.85 4.56
CA VAL A 209 2.99 -17.04 4.26
C VAL A 209 3.72 -17.92 3.27
N ARG A 210 3.48 -19.23 3.32
CA ARG A 210 3.77 -20.09 2.18
C ARG A 210 2.82 -19.72 1.05
N PHE A 211 3.34 -19.49 -0.14
CA PHE A 211 2.54 -19.05 -1.27
C PHE A 211 1.46 -20.07 -1.66
N ASN A 212 1.77 -21.36 -1.51
CA ASN A 212 0.83 -22.46 -1.76
C ASN A 212 -0.27 -22.60 -0.70
N ALA A 213 -0.14 -21.90 0.45
CA ALA A 213 -1.18 -21.89 1.49
C ALA A 213 -2.26 -20.82 1.22
N LEU A 214 -2.07 -19.97 0.21
CA LEU A 214 -3.04 -18.96 -0.19
C LEU A 214 -4.09 -19.56 -1.14
N THR A 215 -5.31 -19.03 -1.07
CA THR A 215 -6.35 -19.34 -2.08
C THR A 215 -6.00 -18.70 -3.42
N ARG A 216 -6.55 -19.19 -4.53
CA ARG A 216 -6.30 -18.61 -5.87
C ARG A 216 -6.62 -17.11 -5.94
N GLU A 217 -7.66 -16.65 -5.26
CA GLU A 217 -8.01 -15.23 -5.18
C GLU A 217 -6.93 -14.42 -4.44
N GLN A 218 -6.42 -14.94 -3.32
CA GLN A 218 -5.34 -14.29 -2.57
C GLN A 218 -4.02 -14.28 -3.35
N GLN A 219 -3.73 -15.35 -4.09
CA GLN A 219 -2.57 -15.40 -4.97
C GLN A 219 -2.68 -14.36 -6.10
N GLN A 220 -3.88 -14.19 -6.67
CA GLN A 220 -4.14 -13.18 -7.69
C GLN A 220 -3.98 -11.76 -7.15
N ASP A 221 -4.43 -11.49 -5.92
CA ASP A 221 -4.16 -10.23 -5.21
C ASP A 221 -2.65 -9.98 -5.13
N VAL A 222 -1.88 -10.96 -4.63
CA VAL A 222 -0.41 -10.84 -4.51
C VAL A 222 0.26 -10.54 -5.85
N ILE A 223 -0.10 -11.26 -6.91
CA ILE A 223 0.50 -11.08 -8.25
C ILE A 223 0.14 -9.74 -8.87
N SER A 224 -1.06 -9.21 -8.57
CA SER A 224 -1.51 -7.92 -9.10
C SER A 224 -0.74 -6.72 -8.52
N ARG A 225 -0.09 -6.89 -7.37
CA ARG A 225 0.67 -5.83 -6.67
C ARG A 225 1.84 -5.32 -7.50
N THR A 226 2.38 -4.19 -7.07
CA THR A 226 3.55 -3.57 -7.69
C THR A 226 4.80 -4.41 -7.45
N PHE A 227 5.53 -4.68 -8.54
CA PHE A 227 6.87 -5.26 -8.54
C PHE A 227 7.82 -4.17 -9.01
N THR A 228 8.52 -3.56 -8.06
CA THR A 228 9.39 -2.42 -8.31
C THR A 228 10.52 -2.82 -9.25
N SER A 229 10.66 -2.13 -10.37
CA SER A 229 11.62 -2.45 -11.45
C SER A 229 12.82 -1.51 -11.52
N GLN A 230 12.85 -0.47 -10.68
CA GLN A 230 13.92 0.52 -10.61
C GLN A 230 14.03 1.09 -9.19
N LEU A 231 15.25 1.45 -8.77
CA LEU A 231 15.52 2.12 -7.50
C LEU A 231 14.88 3.51 -7.47
#